data_AF-A0A6J1PIQ9-F1
#
_entry.id   AF-A0A6J1PIQ9-F1
#
_cell.length_a   1.000
_cell.length_b   1.000
_cell.length_c   1.000
_cell.angle_alpha   90.00
_cell.angle_beta   90.00
_cell.angle_gamma   90.00
#
_symmetry.space_group_name_H-M   'P 1'
#
loop_
_entity.id
_entity.type
_entity.pdbx_description
1 polymer ?
#
loop_
_entity_poly.entity_id
_entity_poly.type
_entity_poly.pdbx_seq_one_letter_code
_entity_poly.pdbx_strand_id
1 'polypeptide(L)'
;MIQQHTHKLNNLNTTKENNQTHKKLFDILMDASCEENFTQEDIRDNVITMLLAASDTISITMNFIVYILANFPKIQVCIHSKTIKFTN
;
A
#
# COMPACT_ATOMS: atom_id res chain seq x y z
N MET A 1 -16.01 19.66 -3.92
CA MET A 1 -14.94 18.79 -3.39
C MET A 1 -13.96 18.33 -4.48
N ILE A 2 -14.42 17.97 -5.68
CA ILE A 2 -13.57 17.54 -6.82
C ILE A 2 -12.69 18.68 -7.37
N GLN A 3 -13.21 19.92 -7.42
CA GLN A 3 -12.47 21.08 -7.92
C GLN A 3 -11.22 21.44 -7.11
N GLN A 4 -11.18 21.12 -5.81
CA GLN A 4 -10.02 21.37 -4.96
C GLN A 4 -8.84 20.47 -5.34
N HIS A 5 -9.12 19.24 -5.80
CA HIS A 5 -8.09 18.32 -6.29
C HIS A 5 -7.53 18.77 -7.65
N THR A 6 -8.39 19.26 -8.55
CA THR A 6 -7.97 19.77 -9.87
C THR A 6 -7.06 21.00 -9.73
N HIS A 7 -7.38 21.92 -8.81
CA HIS A 7 -6.56 23.11 -8.56
C HIS A 7 -5.20 22.77 -7.93
N LYS A 8 -5.14 21.73 -7.09
CA LYS A 8 -3.89 21.27 -6.46
C LYS A 8 -2.95 20.59 -7.47
N LEU A 9 -3.50 19.91 -8.47
CA LEU A 9 -2.75 19.27 -9.55
C LEU A 9 -2.15 20.31 -10.52
N ASN A 10 -2.91 21.33 -10.90
CA ASN A 10 -2.44 22.40 -11.79
C ASN A 10 -1.27 23.22 -11.20
N ASN A 11 -1.21 23.35 -9.87
CA ASN A 11 -0.17 24.12 -9.20
C ASN A 11 1.11 23.30 -8.91
N LEU A 12 1.10 21.98 -9.12
CA LEU A 12 2.27 21.11 -8.97
C LEU A 12 3.12 21.08 -10.26
N ASN A 13 2.50 21.33 -11.41
CA ASN A 13 3.15 21.26 -12.73
C ASN A 13 4.13 22.41 -13.02
N THR A 14 4.19 23.44 -12.17
CA THR A 14 5.11 24.58 -12.32
C THR A 14 6.38 24.48 -11.47
N THR A 15 6.63 23.37 -10.80
CA THR A 15 7.92 23.16 -10.11
C THR A 15 8.45 21.78 -10.46
N LYS A 16 9.12 21.72 -11.62
CA LYS A 16 10.10 20.66 -11.92
C LYS A 16 11.21 20.77 -10.89
N GLU A 17 11.10 20.00 -9.80
CA GLU A 17 12.21 19.77 -8.87
C GLU A 17 12.53 18.28 -8.84
N ASN A 18 13.81 18.00 -9.02
CA ASN A 18 14.44 16.69 -9.09
C ASN A 18 14.43 16.00 -7.72
N ASN A 19 13.24 15.60 -7.28
CA ASN A 19 13.00 14.95 -6.01
C ASN A 19 12.32 13.63 -6.36
N GLN A 20 13.01 12.50 -6.22
CA GLN A 20 12.48 11.16 -6.49
C GLN A 20 11.24 10.95 -5.59
N THR A 21 10.08 11.35 -6.11
CA THR A 21 8.84 11.42 -5.35
C THR A 21 8.34 10.01 -5.22
N HIS A 22 8.13 9.55 -3.98
CA HIS A 22 7.61 8.22 -3.70
C HIS A 22 6.19 8.12 -4.26
N LYS A 23 6.05 7.62 -5.50
CA LYS A 23 4.76 7.38 -6.13
C LYS A 23 4.10 6.17 -5.48
N LYS A 24 2.88 6.34 -4.97
CA LYS A 24 2.06 5.21 -4.52
C LYS A 24 1.51 4.49 -5.74
N LEU A 25 1.04 3.26 -5.55
CA LEU A 25 0.42 2.48 -6.64
C LEU A 25 -0.68 3.26 -7.35
N PHE A 26 -1.53 3.98 -6.59
CA PHE A 26 -2.57 4.81 -7.17
C PHE A 26 -2.01 5.94 -8.03
N ASP A 27 -0.92 6.60 -7.60
CA ASP A 27 -0.27 7.66 -8.37
C ASP A 27 0.30 7.09 -9.69
N ILE A 28 0.88 5.89 -9.65
CA ILE A 28 1.39 5.20 -10.84
C ILE A 28 0.26 4.84 -11.81
N LEU A 29 -0.86 4.32 -11.31
CA LEU A 29 -2.01 3.98 -12.14
C LEU A 29 -2.69 5.22 -12.74
N MET A 30 -2.71 6.33 -12.00
CA MET A 30 -3.25 7.61 -12.48
C MET A 30 -2.37 8.22 -13.57
N ASP A 31 -1.05 8.15 -13.41
CA ASP A 31 -0.10 8.58 -14.44
C ASP A 31 -0.26 7.71 -15.70
N ALA A 32 -0.38 6.38 -15.54
CA ALA A 32 -0.60 5.46 -16.64
C ALA A 32 -1.93 5.71 -17.38
N SER A 33 -3.00 6.14 -16.69
CA SER A 33 -4.27 6.54 -17.34
C SER A 33 -4.18 7.86 -18.11
N CYS A 34 -3.20 8.70 -17.80
CA CYS A 34 -2.94 9.91 -18.60
C CYS A 34 -2.17 9.58 -19.89
N GLU A 35 -1.33 8.54 -19.88
CA GLU A 35 -0.46 8.14 -21.01
C GLU A 35 -1.08 7.02 -21.88
N GLU A 36 -1.85 6.13 -21.26
CA GLU A 36 -2.56 5.01 -21.90
C GLU A 36 -4.09 5.21 -21.82
N ASN A 37 -4.85 4.55 -22.70
CA ASN A 37 -6.32 4.69 -22.76
C ASN A 37 -7.06 3.96 -21.62
N PHE A 38 -6.57 4.05 -20.38
CA PHE A 38 -7.29 3.51 -19.21
C PHE A 38 -8.34 4.49 -18.72
N THR A 39 -9.52 3.97 -18.46
CA THR A 39 -10.59 4.73 -17.81
C THR A 39 -10.36 4.79 -16.31
N GLN A 40 -11.04 5.72 -15.63
CA GLN A 40 -11.04 5.75 -14.17
C GLN A 40 -11.65 4.48 -13.54
N GLU A 41 -12.55 3.81 -14.27
CA GLU A 41 -13.15 2.55 -13.86
C GLU A 41 -12.10 1.43 -13.86
N ASP A 42 -11.28 1.33 -14.91
CA ASP A 42 -10.19 0.35 -14.98
C ASP A 42 -9.18 0.50 -13.83
N ILE A 43 -8.82 1.75 -13.49
CA ILE A 43 -7.93 2.02 -12.36
C ILE A 43 -8.56 1.57 -11.04
N ARG A 44 -9.83 1.89 -10.83
CA ARG A 44 -10.56 1.54 -9.61
C ARG A 44 -10.65 0.02 -9.46
N ASP A 45 -10.97 -0.68 -10.54
CA ASP A 45 -11.14 -2.13 -10.54
C ASP A 45 -9.82 -2.86 -10.28
N ASN A 46 -8.72 -2.35 -10.83
CA ASN A 46 -7.38 -2.90 -10.54
C ASN A 46 -6.98 -2.72 -9.06
N VAL A 47 -7.25 -1.55 -8.48
CA VAL A 47 -6.98 -1.31 -7.04
C VAL A 47 -7.84 -2.21 -6.15
N ILE A 48 -9.13 -2.36 -6.47
CA ILE A 48 -10.04 -3.25 -5.74
C ILE A 48 -9.58 -4.69 -5.86
N THR A 49 -9.23 -5.14 -7.07
CA THR A 49 -8.75 -6.50 -7.33
C THR A 49 -7.50 -6.80 -6.53
N MET A 50 -6.53 -5.89 -6.51
CA MET A 50 -5.31 -6.06 -5.70
C MET A 50 -5.66 -6.18 -4.21
N LEU A 51 -6.53 -5.31 -3.70
CA LEU A 51 -6.88 -5.29 -2.29
C LEU A 51 -7.61 -6.57 -1.87
N LEU A 52 -8.55 -7.04 -2.69
CA LEU A 52 -9.28 -8.28 -2.43
C LEU A 52 -8.36 -9.51 -2.48
N ALA A 53 -7.51 -9.61 -3.50
CA ALA A 53 -6.55 -10.70 -3.63
C ALA A 53 -5.55 -10.75 -2.44
N ALA A 54 -5.11 -9.59 -1.97
CA ALA A 54 -4.23 -9.48 -0.82
C ALA A 54 -4.95 -9.75 0.50
N SER A 55 -6.21 -9.31 0.62
CA SER A 55 -6.99 -9.41 1.87
C SER A 55 -7.10 -10.86 2.35
N ASP A 56 -7.54 -11.76 1.49
CA ASP A 56 -7.78 -13.16 1.88
C ASP A 56 -6.48 -13.87 2.24
N THR A 57 -5.43 -13.66 1.43
CA THR A 57 -4.12 -14.29 1.62
C THR A 57 -3.41 -13.79 2.88
N ILE A 58 -3.45 -12.49 3.17
CA ILE A 58 -2.86 -11.90 4.38
C ILE A 58 -3.65 -12.34 5.62
N SER A 59 -4.98 -12.37 5.54
CA SER A 59 -5.82 -12.75 6.67
C SER A 59 -5.57 -14.19 7.10
N ILE A 60 -5.52 -15.12 6.15
CA ILE A 60 -5.19 -16.54 6.42
C ILE A 60 -3.79 -16.67 7.00
N THR A 61 -2.81 -15.97 6.41
CA THR A 61 -1.42 -15.99 6.88
C THR A 61 -1.32 -15.50 8.33
N MET A 62 -1.96 -14.39 8.66
CA MET A 62 -1.95 -13.85 10.02
C MET A 62 -2.66 -14.77 11.01
N ASN A 63 -3.75 -15.43 10.61
CA ASN A 63 -4.40 -16.43 11.44
C ASN A 63 -3.43 -17.57 11.82
N PHE A 64 -2.65 -18.08 10.86
CA PHE A 64 -1.64 -19.09 11.16
C PHE A 64 -0.52 -18.57 12.06
N ILE A 65 -0.05 -17.34 11.83
CA ILE A 65 0.97 -16.72 12.69
C ILE A 65 0.47 -16.63 14.13
N VAL A 66 -0.74 -16.12 14.35
CA VAL A 66 -1.35 -16.03 15.69
C VAL A 66 -1.52 -17.41 16.30
N TYR A 67 -1.99 -18.40 15.52
CA TYR A 67 -2.14 -19.78 15.97
C TYR A 67 -0.81 -20.38 16.44
N ILE A 68 0.27 -20.19 15.66
CA ILE A 68 1.61 -20.68 16.02
C ILE A 68 2.10 -19.98 17.30
N LEU A 69 1.90 -18.66 17.41
CA LEU A 69 2.34 -17.94 18.60
C LEU A 69 1.60 -18.38 19.86
N ALA A 70 0.30 -18.61 19.76
CA ALA A 70 -0.52 -19.06 20.89
C ALA A 70 -0.17 -20.49 21.35
N ASN A 71 0.15 -21.38 20.43
CA ASN A 71 0.38 -22.80 20.74
C ASN A 71 1.86 -23.16 20.97
N PHE A 72 2.81 -22.31 20.58
CA PHE A 72 4.25 -22.56 20.73
C PHE A 72 4.94 -21.44 21.51
N PRO A 73 4.86 -21.45 22.87
CA PRO A 73 5.42 -20.39 23.72
C PRO A 73 6.91 -20.12 23.50
N LYS A 74 7.69 -21.15 23.15
CA LYS A 74 9.12 -21.00 22.83
C LYS A 74 9.36 -20.09 21.62
N ILE A 75 8.49 -20.14 20.62
CA ILE A 75 8.55 -19.28 19.43
C ILE A 75 8.15 -17.85 19.80
N GLN A 76 7.07 -17.69 20.57
CA GLN A 76 6.60 -16.39 21.05
C GLN A 76 7.67 -15.63 21.86
N VAL A 77 8.32 -16.31 22.82
CA VAL A 77 9.39 -15.70 23.64
C VAL A 77 10.60 -15.31 22.80
N CYS A 78 10.99 -16.14 21.82
CA CYS A 78 12.08 -15.83 20.90
C CYS A 78 11.79 -14.53 20.11
N ILE A 79 10.61 -14.41 19.52
CA ILE A 79 10.20 -13.23 18.75
C ILE A 79 10.16 -11.99 19.63
N HIS A 80 9.51 -12.06 20.80
CA HIS A 80 9.44 -10.95 21.75
C HIS A 80 10.84 -10.45 22.18
N SER A 81 11.76 -11.38 22.48
CA SER A 81 13.14 -11.03 22.85
C SER A 81 13.89 -10.33 21.71
N LYS A 82 13.65 -10.74 20.45
CA LYS A 82 14.25 -10.10 19.29
C LYS A 82 13.67 -8.71 19.08
N THR A 83 12.35 -8.54 19.14
CA THR A 83 11.71 -7.24 18.98
C THR A 83 12.27 -6.22 19.97
N ILE A 84 12.39 -6.57 21.25
CA ILE A 84 12.97 -5.67 22.26
C ILE A 84 14.42 -5.27 21.92
N LYS A 85 15.25 -6.22 21.44
CA LYS A 85 16.64 -5.92 21.05
C LYS A 85 16.77 -4.99 19.85
N PHE A 86 15.80 -4.99 18.94
CA PHE A 86 15.80 -4.10 17.78
C PHE A 86 15.25 -2.69 18.08
N THR A 87 14.65 -2.49 19.25
CA THR A 87 14.01 -1.21 19.62
C THR A 87 14.85 -0.38 20.61
N ASN A 88 16.01 -0.88 21.03
CA ASN A 88 17.03 -0.17 21.85
C ASN A 88 18.31 0.02 21.02
#